data_AF-A0A564W2G5-F1
#
_entry.id   AF-A0A564W2G5-F1
#
_cell.length_a   1.000
_cell.length_b   1.000
_cell.length_c   1.000
_cell.angle_alpha   90.00
_cell.angle_beta   90.00
_cell.angle_gamma   90.00
#
_symmetry.space_group_name_H-M   'P 1'
#
loop_
_entity.id
_entity.type
_entity.pdbx_description
1 polymer ?
#
loop_
_entity_poly.entity_id
_entity_poly.type
_entity_poly.pdbx_seq_one_letter_code
_entity_poly.pdbx_strand_id
1 'polypeptide(L)' 'MERDERMAESETEPDGLTGRVHYGMHLDQPDEEMISVSIRVPKSTLDELTETARRYHISRSEYMRRKFAAPVG' A
#
# COMPACT_ATOMS: atom_id res chain seq x y z
N MET A 1 48.02 -14.35 12.45
CA MET A 1 47.04 -14.37 11.35
C MET A 1 45.85 -13.58 11.86
N GLU A 2 45.70 -12.34 11.44
CA GLU A 2 44.42 -11.64 11.53
C GLU A 2 44.38 -10.76 10.28
N ARG A 3 43.55 -11.21 9.35
CA ARG A 3 43.34 -10.67 8.02
C ARG A 3 41.85 -10.37 8.06
N ASP A 4 41.49 -9.09 8.07
CA ASP A 4 40.20 -8.50 7.66
C ASP A 4 39.97 -7.16 8.39
N GLU A 5 40.73 -6.13 8.02
CA GLU A 5 40.50 -4.75 8.49
C GLU A 5 40.54 -3.73 7.34
N ARG A 6 40.42 -4.18 6.08
CA ARG A 6 40.53 -3.30 4.90
C ARG A 6 39.39 -3.43 3.90
N MET A 7 38.15 -3.56 4.38
CA MET A 7 36.94 -3.35 3.57
C MET A 7 35.82 -2.75 4.42
N ALA A 8 36.12 -1.68 5.17
CA ALA A 8 35.07 -0.80 5.66
C ALA A 8 35.07 0.42 4.73
N GLU A 9 34.07 0.46 3.85
CA GLU A 9 33.82 1.58 2.95
C GLU A 9 33.45 2.80 3.81
N SER A 10 33.90 3.99 3.38
CA SER A 10 33.87 5.21 4.20
C SER A 10 32.43 5.70 4.39
N GLU A 11 31.94 5.79 5.63
CA GLU A 11 30.57 6.27 5.99
C GLU A 11 30.31 7.74 5.60
N THR A 12 31.32 8.44 5.10
CA THR A 12 31.26 9.85 4.70
C THR A 12 30.94 10.07 3.23
N GLU A 13 30.89 9.00 2.43
CA GLU A 13 30.45 9.06 1.05
C GLU A 13 28.93 8.82 1.03
N PRO A 14 28.12 9.72 0.44
CA PRO A 14 26.70 9.46 0.28
C PRO A 14 26.56 8.31 -0.72
N ASP A 15 26.44 7.10 -0.20
CA ASP A 15 26.07 5.94 -0.98
C ASP A 15 24.78 6.30 -1.73
N GLY A 16 24.76 6.12 -3.06
CA GLY A 16 23.64 6.52 -3.93
C GLY A 16 22.29 5.90 -3.53
N LEU A 17 22.28 5.07 -2.49
CA LEU A 17 21.15 4.51 -1.77
C LEU A 17 20.29 5.54 -1.01
N THR A 18 20.80 6.74 -0.68
CA THR A 18 19.94 7.83 -0.16
C THR A 18 19.40 8.72 -1.28
N GLY A 19 18.71 8.10 -2.25
CA GLY A 19 17.74 8.84 -3.05
C GLY A 19 16.68 9.46 -2.13
N ARG A 20 16.11 10.61 -2.50
CA ARG A 20 14.99 11.22 -1.77
C ARG A 20 13.97 10.14 -1.48
N VAL A 21 13.73 9.87 -0.20
CA VAL A 21 12.67 8.96 0.22
C VAL A 21 11.36 9.64 -0.16
N HIS A 22 10.82 9.28 -1.33
CA HIS A 22 9.46 9.62 -1.70
C HIS A 22 8.57 8.74 -0.81
N TYR A 23 8.25 9.22 0.40
CA TYR A 23 7.16 8.64 1.16
C TYR A 23 5.86 9.05 0.47
N GLY A 24 5.51 8.24 -0.52
CA GLY A 24 4.49 8.55 -1.50
C GLY A 24 4.73 7.67 -2.71
N MET A 25 4.41 6.38 -2.57
CA MET A 25 3.88 5.64 -3.71
C MET A 25 2.62 6.40 -4.14
N HIS A 26 2.80 7.44 -4.95
CA HIS A 26 1.74 7.91 -5.82
C HIS A 26 1.58 6.77 -6.81
N LEU A 27 0.72 5.81 -6.47
CA LEU A 27 0.03 5.03 -7.47
C LEU A 27 -0.45 6.09 -8.47
N ASP A 28 0.03 5.99 -9.71
CA ASP A 28 -0.46 6.75 -10.84
C ASP A 28 -1.97 6.91 -10.63
N GLN A 29 -2.40 8.15 -10.35
CA GLN A 29 -3.82 8.37 -10.12
C GLN A 29 -4.47 7.88 -11.41
N PRO A 30 -5.39 6.90 -11.37
CA PRO A 30 -6.03 6.47 -12.59
C PRO A 30 -6.55 7.73 -13.27
N ASP A 31 -6.23 7.91 -14.56
CA ASP A 31 -6.69 9.05 -15.36
C ASP A 31 -8.23 9.11 -15.43
N GLU A 32 -8.90 8.11 -14.86
CA GLU A 32 -10.34 7.98 -14.69
C GLU A 32 -10.87 8.76 -13.48
N GLU A 33 -11.88 9.58 -13.74
CA GLU A 33 -12.59 10.33 -12.71
C GLU A 33 -13.31 9.39 -11.73
N MET A 34 -12.91 9.44 -10.46
CA MET A 34 -13.48 8.62 -9.40
C MET A 34 -14.69 9.29 -8.75
N ILE A 35 -15.86 8.66 -8.83
CA ILE A 35 -17.06 9.11 -8.12
C ILE A 35 -17.19 8.48 -6.72
N SER A 36 -17.87 9.19 -5.81
CA SER A 36 -18.17 8.69 -4.46
C SER A 36 -19.58 8.10 -4.38
N VAL A 37 -19.71 6.91 -3.81
CA VAL A 37 -20.99 6.23 -3.58
C VAL A 37 -21.23 6.09 -2.08
N SER A 38 -22.41 6.51 -1.62
CA SER A 38 -22.87 6.30 -0.24
C SER A 38 -23.95 5.22 -0.22
N ILE A 39 -23.74 4.15 0.53
CA ILE A 39 -24.70 3.05 0.71
C ILE A 39 -25.10 2.91 2.18
N ARG A 40 -26.32 2.44 2.43
CA ARG A 40 -26.77 2.05 3.78
C ARG A 40 -26.72 0.54 3.88
N VAL A 41 -26.04 0.03 4.90
CA VAL A 41 -25.90 -1.39 5.18
C VAL A 41 -26.09 -1.65 6.67
N PRO A 42 -26.47 -2.87 7.08
CA PRO A 42 -26.46 -3.26 8.49
C PRO A 42 -25.07 -3.12 9.10
N LYS A 43 -25.01 -2.77 10.39
CA LYS A 43 -23.73 -2.62 11.11
C LYS A 43 -22.91 -3.90 11.10
N SER A 44 -23.54 -5.06 11.28
CA SER A 44 -22.86 -6.37 11.26
C SER A 44 -22.13 -6.60 9.93
N THR A 45 -22.79 -6.32 8.80
CA THR A 45 -22.19 -6.44 7.47
C THR A 45 -20.98 -5.52 7.33
N LEU A 46 -21.07 -4.27 7.80
CA LEU A 46 -19.94 -3.33 7.76
C LEU A 46 -18.74 -3.82 8.58
N ASP A 47 -18.98 -4.48 9.71
CA ASP A 47 -17.95 -5.03 10.57
C ASP A 47 -17.22 -6.19 9.88
N GLU A 48 -17.96 -7.16 9.33
CA GLU A 48 -17.42 -8.28 8.57
C GLU A 48 -16.55 -7.82 7.37
N LEU A 49 -17.02 -6.78 6.66
CA LEU A 49 -16.28 -6.15 5.57
C LEU A 49 -14.98 -5.50 6.06
N THR A 50 -15.03 -4.87 7.23
CA THR A 50 -13.87 -4.24 7.86
C THR A 50 -12.82 -5.28 8.25
N GLU A 51 -13.23 -6.36 8.91
CA GLU A 51 -12.34 -7.45 9.31
C GLU A 51 -11.72 -8.15 8.08
N THR A 52 -12.51 -8.34 7.03
CA THR A 52 -12.03 -8.97 5.81
C THR A 52 -11.05 -8.08 5.05
N ALA A 53 -11.31 -6.77 4.93
CA ALA A 53 -10.36 -5.84 4.35
C ALA A 53 -9.03 -5.80 5.14
N ARG A 54 -9.09 -5.87 6.48
CA ARG A 54 -7.90 -5.97 7.35
C ARG A 54 -7.08 -7.23 7.07
N ARG A 55 -7.73 -8.39 6.87
CA ARG A 55 -7.05 -9.65 6.51
C ARG A 55 -6.27 -9.54 5.19
N TYR A 56 -6.77 -8.75 4.25
CA TYR A 56 -6.10 -8.48 2.98
C TYR A 56 -5.13 -7.28 3.04
N HIS A 57 -4.94 -6.64 4.19
CA HIS A 57 -4.12 -5.45 4.36
C HIS A 57 -4.48 -4.31 3.38
N ILE A 58 -5.75 -4.19 2.99
CA ILE A 58 -6.25 -3.12 2.13
C ILE A 58 -7.32 -2.29 2.84
N SER A 59 -7.56 -1.07 2.33
CA SER A 59 -8.64 -0.23 2.85
C SER A 59 -10.00 -0.86 2.56
N ARG A 60 -11.00 -0.56 3.40
CA ARG A 60 -12.37 -1.04 3.20
C ARG A 60 -12.95 -0.59 1.85
N SER A 61 -12.69 0.65 1.46
CA SER A 61 -13.10 1.20 0.17
C SER A 61 -12.44 0.47 -1.00
N GLU A 62 -11.16 0.11 -0.88
CA GLU A 62 -10.46 -0.69 -1.89
C GLU A 62 -11.04 -2.11 -1.99
N TYR A 63 -11.27 -2.76 -0.85
CA TYR A 63 -11.91 -4.07 -0.81
C TYR A 63 -13.30 -4.04 -1.48
N MET A 64 -14.09 -3.01 -1.17
CA MET A 64 -15.40 -2.79 -1.80
C MET A 64 -15.26 -2.58 -3.31
N ARG A 65 -14.36 -1.71 -3.77
CA ARG A 65 -14.11 -1.49 -5.20
C ARG A 65 -13.82 -2.80 -5.92
N ARG A 66 -12.93 -3.64 -5.36
CA ARG A 66 -12.61 -4.95 -5.93
C ARG A 66 -13.80 -5.91 -5.94
N LYS A 67 -14.64 -5.88 -4.90
CA LYS A 67 -15.86 -6.70 -4.85
C LYS A 67 -16.90 -6.26 -5.86
N PHE A 68 -17.06 -4.96 -6.10
CA PHE A 68 -17.99 -4.42 -7.10
C PHE A 68 -17.46 -4.56 -8.53
N ALA A 69 -16.15 -4.46 -8.73
CA ALA A 69 -15.50 -4.61 -10.03
C ALA A 69 -15.25 -6.08 -10.44
N ALA A 70 -15.38 -7.02 -9.49
CA ALA A 70 -15.31 -8.43 -9.81
C ALA A 70 -16.45 -8.77 -10.79
N PRO A 71 -16.17 -9.44 -11.92
CA PRO A 71 -17.21 -9.84 -12.84
C PRO A 71 -18.21 -10.73 -12.10
N VAL A 72 -19.49 -10.40 -12.20
CA VAL A 72 -20.59 -11.30 -11.83
C VAL A 72 -20.52 -12.48 -12.79
N GLY A 73 -19.87 -13.56 -12.34
CA GLY A 73 -19.90 -14.87 -12.99
C GLY A 73 -21.16 -15.63 -12.61
#